data_AF-A0A840F480-F1
#
_entry.id   AF-A0A840F480-F1
#
_cell.length_a   1.000
_cell.length_b   1.000
_cell.length_c   1.000
_cell.angle_alpha   90.00
_cell.angle_beta   90.00
_cell.angle_gamma   90.00
#
_symmetry.space_group_name_H-M   'P 1'
#
loop_
_entity.id
_entity.type
_entity.pdbx_description
1 polymer ?
#
loop_
_entity_poly.entity_id
_entity_poly.type
_entity_poly.pdbx_seq_one_letter_code
_entity_poly.pdbx_strand_id
1 'polypeptide(L)'
;MAFRTPRPEHRAEAARQLPLGVAHFAGRHDDVVRALLAAADDSRGPVDHDAVLAAVKHYRAHRAALRRVELDLAEVLIVGGATPGKVCARLAIGRSALQKRLRARLGDALIGPGKPPTRRAA
;
A
#
# COMPACT_ATOMS: atom_id res chain seq x y z
N MET A 1 0.01 2.47 18.20
CA MET A 1 -1.14 1.68 17.69
C MET A 1 -0.67 0.28 17.36
N ALA A 2 -1.50 -0.74 17.58
CA ALA A 2 -1.14 -2.13 17.32
C ALA A 2 -2.08 -2.73 16.26
N PHE A 3 -1.54 -3.62 15.42
CA PHE A 3 -2.39 -4.44 14.57
C PHE A 3 -3.07 -5.50 15.43
N ARG A 4 -4.37 -5.67 15.26
CA ARG A 4 -5.15 -6.75 15.85
C ARG A 4 -5.20 -7.94 14.89
N THR A 5 -5.34 -9.12 15.47
CA THR A 5 -5.60 -10.34 14.70
C THR A 5 -7.00 -10.26 14.10
N PRO A 6 -7.17 -10.42 12.77
CA PRO A 6 -8.49 -10.43 12.15
C PRO A 6 -9.36 -11.58 12.68
N ARG A 7 -10.67 -11.34 12.83
CA ARG A 7 -11.66 -12.37 13.19
C ARG A 7 -11.71 -13.50 12.14
N PRO A 8 -12.05 -14.75 12.51
CA PRO A 8 -12.10 -15.89 11.58
C PRO A 8 -13.02 -15.65 10.37
N GLU A 9 -14.18 -15.05 10.61
CA GLU A 9 -15.16 -14.68 9.56
C GLU A 9 -14.58 -13.73 8.50
N HIS A 10 -13.80 -12.72 8.93
CA HIS A 10 -13.14 -11.79 8.01
C HIS A 10 -12.02 -12.47 7.20
N ARG A 11 -11.35 -13.46 7.80
CA ARG A 11 -10.33 -14.25 7.09
C ARG A 11 -10.95 -15.17 6.05
N ALA A 12 -12.07 -15.80 6.35
CA ALA A 12 -12.77 -16.66 5.40
C ALA A 12 -13.27 -15.87 4.19
N GLU A 13 -13.81 -14.67 4.42
CA GLU A 13 -14.23 -13.78 3.34
C GLU A 13 -13.04 -13.29 2.52
N ALA A 14 -11.97 -12.83 3.17
CA ALA A 14 -10.76 -12.42 2.48
C ALA A 14 -10.10 -13.57 1.70
N ALA A 15 -10.13 -14.80 2.20
CA ALA A 15 -9.62 -15.97 1.49
C ALA A 15 -10.37 -16.22 0.17
N ARG A 16 -11.68 -15.98 0.12
CA ARG A 16 -12.48 -16.06 -1.11
C ARG A 16 -12.15 -14.95 -2.10
N GLN A 17 -11.91 -13.74 -1.60
CA GLN A 17 -11.66 -12.57 -2.44
C GLN A 17 -10.20 -12.42 -2.86
N LEU A 18 -9.26 -13.03 -2.13
CA LEU A 18 -7.82 -12.88 -2.32
C LEU A 18 -7.36 -13.20 -3.75
N PRO A 19 -7.76 -14.32 -4.39
CA PRO A 19 -7.33 -14.62 -5.75
C PRO A 19 -7.79 -13.57 -6.76
N LEU A 20 -9.05 -13.12 -6.65
CA LEU A 20 -9.61 -12.08 -7.52
C LEU A 20 -8.94 -10.73 -7.29
N GLY A 21 -8.70 -10.38 -6.02
CA GLY A 21 -8.00 -9.17 -5.62
C GLY A 21 -6.56 -9.15 -6.14
N VAL A 22 -5.80 -10.24 -5.97
CA VAL A 22 -4.42 -10.34 -6.44
C VAL A 22 -4.33 -10.20 -7.96
N ALA A 23 -5.21 -10.87 -8.72
CA ALA A 23 -5.24 -10.72 -10.17
C ALA A 23 -5.58 -9.29 -10.61
N HIS A 24 -6.57 -8.67 -9.95
CA HIS A 24 -6.93 -7.27 -10.20
C HIS A 24 -5.77 -6.30 -9.89
N PHE A 25 -5.08 -6.49 -8.76
CA PHE A 25 -3.93 -5.66 -8.38
C PHE A 25 -2.75 -5.84 -9.32
N ALA A 26 -2.48 -7.07 -9.79
CA ALA A 26 -1.44 -7.33 -10.79
C ALA A 26 -1.71 -6.57 -12.09
N GLY A 27 -2.94 -6.65 -12.63
CA GLY A 27 -3.30 -5.90 -13.85
C GLY A 27 -3.15 -4.39 -13.67
N ARG A 28 -3.66 -3.82 -12.58
CA ARG A 28 -3.52 -2.38 -12.30
C ARG A 28 -2.07 -1.95 -12.07
N HIS A 29 -1.28 -2.81 -11.42
CA HIS A 29 0.14 -2.56 -11.22
C HIS A 29 0.85 -2.47 -12.56
N ASP A 30 0.63 -3.44 -13.45
CA ASP A 30 1.25 -3.50 -14.77
C ASP A 30 0.87 -2.31 -15.64
N ASP A 31 -0.40 -1.88 -15.62
CA ASP A 31 -0.86 -0.69 -16.32
C ASP A 31 -0.14 0.58 -15.84
N VAL A 32 0.01 0.75 -14.52
CA VAL A 32 0.69 1.92 -13.95
C VAL A 32 2.19 1.89 -14.21
N VAL A 33 2.83 0.72 -14.16
CA VAL A 33 4.25 0.56 -14.51
C VAL A 33 4.48 0.85 -15.99
N ARG A 34 3.60 0.37 -16.88
CA ARG A 34 3.67 0.69 -18.31
C ARG A 34 3.55 2.18 -18.56
N ALA A 35 2.62 2.86 -17.89
CA ALA A 35 2.47 4.30 -18.00
C ALA A 35 3.70 5.06 -17.47
N LEU A 36 4.35 4.59 -16.41
CA LEU A 36 5.62 5.14 -15.90
C LEU A 36 6.76 4.98 -16.92
N LEU A 37 6.87 3.81 -17.55
CA LEU A 37 7.90 3.55 -18.56
C LEU A 37 7.67 4.42 -19.80
N ALA A 38 6.43 4.53 -20.27
CA ALA A 38 6.08 5.41 -21.38
C ALA A 38 6.43 6.88 -21.07
N ALA A 39 6.06 7.38 -19.88
CA ALA A 39 6.42 8.74 -19.47
C ALA A 39 7.95 8.96 -19.39
N ALA A 40 8.71 7.92 -19.02
CA ALA A 40 10.18 7.98 -19.02
C ALA A 40 10.74 8.02 -20.45
N ASP A 41 10.20 7.22 -21.37
CA ASP A 41 10.62 7.22 -22.77
C ASP A 41 10.26 8.54 -23.47
N ASP A 42 9.07 9.10 -23.22
CA ASP A 42 8.63 10.40 -23.75
C ASP A 42 9.53 11.56 -23.30
N SER A 43 10.18 11.42 -22.14
CA SER A 43 11.14 12.41 -21.63
C SER A 43 12.54 12.34 -22.27
N ARG A 44 12.77 11.41 -23.22
CA ARG A 44 14.02 11.33 -23.97
C ARG A 44 14.03 12.39 -25.09
N GLY A 45 14.48 13.60 -24.76
CA GLY A 45 14.58 14.70 -25.71
C GLY A 45 15.40 15.88 -25.16
N PRO A 46 15.53 16.98 -25.92
CA PRO A 46 16.19 18.19 -25.46
C PRO A 46 15.59 18.68 -24.14
N VAL A 47 16.45 18.96 -23.17
CA VAL A 47 16.04 19.31 -21.80
C VAL A 47 15.66 20.80 -21.76
N ASP A 48 14.37 21.08 -21.87
CA ASP A 48 13.76 22.35 -21.49
C ASP A 48 13.20 22.27 -20.05
N HIS A 49 13.24 23.38 -19.31
CA HIS A 49 12.72 23.48 -17.95
C HIS A 49 11.24 23.06 -17.86
N ASP A 50 10.39 23.48 -18.81
CA ASP A 50 8.97 23.13 -18.79
C ASP A 50 8.76 21.63 -19.05
N ALA A 51 9.55 21.05 -19.95
CA ALA A 51 9.54 19.61 -20.23
C ALA A 51 9.96 18.78 -19.00
N VAL A 52 10.98 19.22 -18.26
CA VAL A 52 11.41 18.55 -17.01
C VAL A 52 10.33 18.63 -15.94
N LEU A 53 9.70 19.79 -15.73
CA LEU A 53 8.64 19.95 -14.74
C LEU A 53 7.42 19.10 -15.08
N ALA A 54 7.05 19.02 -16.36
CA ALA A 54 5.96 18.15 -16.84
C ALA A 54 6.28 16.67 -16.60
N ALA A 55 7.50 16.21 -16.91
CA ALA A 55 7.94 14.83 -16.67
C ALA A 55 7.92 14.48 -15.17
N VAL A 56 8.41 15.37 -14.31
CA VAL A 56 8.36 15.18 -12.84
C VAL A 56 6.92 15.08 -12.34
N LYS A 57 6.01 15.91 -12.86
CA LYS A 57 4.59 15.87 -12.51
C LYS A 57 3.95 14.53 -12.92
N HIS A 58 4.20 14.05 -14.14
CA HIS A 58 3.72 12.74 -14.61
C HIS A 58 4.25 11.60 -13.76
N TYR A 59 5.56 11.56 -13.52
CA TYR A 59 6.18 10.55 -12.66
C TYR A 59 5.54 10.53 -11.26
N ARG A 60 5.37 11.69 -10.63
CA ARG A 60 4.74 11.80 -9.30
C ARG A 60 3.30 11.29 -9.30
N ALA A 61 2.51 11.59 -10.33
CA ALA A 61 1.14 11.14 -10.44
C ALA A 61 1.05 9.61 -10.55
N HIS A 62 1.83 9.00 -11.45
CA HIS A 62 1.81 7.54 -11.61
C HIS A 62 2.42 6.82 -10.40
N ARG A 63 3.48 7.35 -9.78
CA ARG A 63 4.01 6.78 -8.53
C ARG A 63 2.99 6.82 -7.40
N ALA A 64 2.21 7.90 -7.30
CA ALA A 64 1.12 8.01 -6.34
C ALA A 64 0.00 6.99 -6.63
N ALA A 65 -0.34 6.74 -7.89
CA ALA A 65 -1.28 5.70 -8.29
C ALA A 65 -0.77 4.30 -7.91
N LEU A 66 0.49 3.99 -8.22
CA LEU A 66 1.14 2.72 -7.86
C LEU A 66 1.13 2.53 -6.34
N ARG A 67 1.42 3.59 -5.58
CA ARG A 67 1.40 3.55 -4.12
C ARG A 67 0.03 3.24 -3.55
N ARG A 68 -1.06 3.69 -4.20
CA ARG A 68 -2.42 3.34 -3.80
C ARG A 68 -2.70 1.84 -4.00
N VAL A 69 -2.31 1.30 -5.15
CA VAL A 69 -2.43 -0.14 -5.45
C VAL A 69 -1.67 -0.99 -4.43
N GLU A 70 -0.43 -0.62 -4.10
CA GLU A 70 0.37 -1.29 -3.05
C GLU A 70 -0.32 -1.27 -1.67
N LEU A 71 -0.93 -0.14 -1.31
CA LEU A 71 -1.63 0.02 -0.03
C LEU A 71 -2.93 -0.81 0.04
N ASP A 72 -3.66 -0.90 -1.06
CA ASP A 72 -4.88 -1.71 -1.14
C ASP A 72 -4.54 -3.21 -1.09
N LEU A 73 -3.47 -3.63 -1.77
CA LEU A 73 -2.94 -4.99 -1.65
C LEU A 73 -2.52 -5.31 -0.20
N ALA A 74 -1.83 -4.37 0.47
CA ALA A 74 -1.42 -4.54 1.87
C ALA A 74 -2.63 -4.78 2.80
N GLU A 75 -3.73 -4.07 2.58
CA GLU A 75 -4.97 -4.25 3.34
C GLU A 75 -5.53 -5.66 3.15
N VAL A 76 -5.73 -6.10 1.90
CA VAL A 76 -6.30 -7.42 1.61
C VAL A 76 -5.43 -8.54 2.19
N LEU A 77 -4.10 -8.43 2.08
CA LEU A 77 -3.18 -9.40 2.66
C LEU A 77 -3.31 -9.47 4.19
N ILE A 78 -3.40 -8.32 4.87
CA ILE A 78 -3.54 -8.28 6.34
C ILE A 78 -4.89 -8.85 6.78
N VAL A 79 -5.99 -8.49 6.10
CA VAL A 79 -7.32 -9.05 6.39
C VAL A 79 -7.33 -10.57 6.16
N GLY A 80 -6.67 -11.02 5.09
CA GLY A 80 -6.45 -12.43 4.77
C GLY A 80 -5.54 -13.18 5.75
N GLY A 81 -4.99 -12.51 6.76
CA GLY A 81 -4.23 -13.12 7.85
C GLY A 81 -2.72 -13.04 7.70
N ALA A 82 -2.19 -12.35 6.68
CA ALA A 82 -0.76 -12.12 6.57
C ALA A 82 -0.24 -11.26 7.74
N THR A 83 0.98 -11.55 8.20
CA THR A 83 1.60 -10.78 9.29
C THR A 83 1.88 -9.34 8.84
N PRO A 84 1.33 -8.31 9.50
CA PRO A 84 1.47 -6.92 9.08
C PRO A 84 2.93 -6.44 8.95
N GLY A 85 3.82 -6.94 9.82
CA GLY A 85 5.25 -6.63 9.74
C GLY A 85 5.90 -7.11 8.44
N LYS A 86 5.57 -8.34 7.99
CA LYS A 86 6.07 -8.89 6.72
C LYS A 86 5.51 -8.13 5.51
N VAL A 87 4.24 -7.75 5.57
CA VAL A 87 3.58 -6.94 4.52
C VAL A 87 4.22 -5.56 4.42
N CYS A 88 4.43 -4.87 5.55
CA CYS A 88 5.10 -3.57 5.59
C CYS A 88 6.53 -3.64 4.99
N ALA A 89 7.30 -4.67 5.39
CA ALA A 89 8.66 -4.85 4.90
C ALA A 89 8.70 -5.13 3.38
N ARG A 90 7.85 -6.03 2.88
CA ARG A 90 7.84 -6.42 1.46
C ARG A 90 7.36 -5.32 0.53
N LEU A 91 6.41 -4.50 0.96
CA LEU A 91 5.85 -3.42 0.14
C LEU A 91 6.52 -2.05 0.40
N ALA A 92 7.57 -2.02 1.22
CA ALA A 92 8.22 -0.80 1.68
C ALA A 92 7.21 0.25 2.19
N ILE A 93 6.24 -0.20 3.00
CA ILE A 93 5.22 0.66 3.61
C ILE A 93 5.59 0.92 5.06
N GLY A 94 5.71 2.20 5.41
CA GLY A 94 5.89 2.63 6.78
C GLY A 94 4.74 2.15 7.66
N ARG A 95 5.06 1.49 8.78
CA ARG A 95 4.09 0.88 9.68
C ARG A 95 2.99 1.85 10.14
N SER A 96 3.38 3.06 10.55
CA SER A 96 2.45 4.09 11.02
C SER A 96 1.52 4.59 9.90
N ALA A 97 2.03 4.68 8.66
CA ALA A 97 1.23 5.10 7.51
C ALA A 97 0.16 4.05 7.18
N LEU A 98 0.53 2.76 7.20
CA LEU A 98 -0.43 1.67 6.99
C LEU A 98 -1.48 1.61 8.10
N GLN A 99 -1.08 1.77 9.36
CA GLN A 99 -2.01 1.80 10.49
C GLN A 99 -3.00 2.97 10.40
N LYS A 100 -2.54 4.17 10.03
CA LYS A 100 -3.41 5.34 9.84
C LYS A 100 -4.45 5.09 8.75
N ARG A 101 -4.03 4.49 7.62
CA ARG A 101 -4.93 4.15 6.51
C ARG A 101 -5.96 3.11 6.92
N LEU A 102 -5.54 1.99 7.51
CA LEU A 102 -6.43 0.91 7.91
C LEU A 102 -7.43 1.38 8.97
N ARG A 103 -7.02 2.24 9.91
CA ARG A 103 -7.93 2.84 10.89
C ARG A 103 -8.97 3.73 10.23
N ALA A 104 -8.60 4.51 9.21
CA ALA A 104 -9.55 5.35 8.48
C ALA A 104 -10.61 4.54 7.71
N ARG A 105 -10.26 3.34 7.24
CA ARG A 105 -11.12 2.53 6.37
C ARG A 105 -11.90 1.42 7.08
N LEU A 106 -11.28 0.80 8.09
CA LEU A 106 -11.80 -0.36 8.81
C LEU A 106 -11.98 -0.10 10.32
N GLY A 107 -11.74 1.14 10.76
CA GLY A 107 -11.89 1.55 12.15
C GLY A 107 -10.98 0.75 13.11
N ASP A 108 -11.51 0.49 14.30
CA ASP A 108 -10.79 -0.22 15.36
C ASP A 108 -10.85 -1.75 15.23
N ALA A 109 -11.44 -2.26 14.14
CA ALA A 109 -11.55 -3.70 13.88
C ALA A 109 -10.16 -4.36 13.69
N LEU A 110 -9.24 -3.66 13.02
CA LEU A 110 -7.87 -4.13 12.78
C LEU A 110 -6.80 -3.35 13.52
N ILE A 111 -7.13 -2.17 14.06
CA ILE A 111 -6.18 -1.31 14.75
C ILE A 111 -6.62 -1.09 16.20
N GLY A 112 -5.83 -1.61 17.14
CA GLY A 112 -6.03 -1.42 18.57
C GLY A 112 -5.16 -0.30 19.15
N PRO A 113 -5.46 0.15 20.39
CA PRO A 113 -4.55 1.00 21.14
C PRO A 113 -3.16 0.34 21.23
N GLY A 114 -2.10 1.13 21.10
CA GLY A 114 -0.75 0.62 21.31
C GLY A 114 -0.57 0.18 22.76
N LYS A 115 0.24 -0.85 23.03
CA LYS A 115 0.68 -1.11 24.41
C LYS A 115 1.38 0.16 24.92
N PRO A 116 1.04 0.65 26.13
CA PRO A 116 1.80 1.72 26.74
C PRO A 116 3.26 1.25 26.92
N PRO A 117 4.25 2.15 26.80
CA PRO A 117 5.64 1.78 27.02
C PRO A 117 5.76 1.18 28.42
N THR A 118 6.26 -0.06 28.51
CA THR A 118 6.66 -0.65 29.78
C THR A 118 7.81 0.20 30.32
N ARG A 119 7.50 1.07 31.29
CA ARG A 119 8.51 1.80 32.06
C ARG A 119 9.43 0.74 32.66
N ARG A 120 10.71 0.71 32.25
CA ARG A 120 11.69 -0.09 32.98
C ARG A 120 11.65 0.41 34.43
N ALA A 121 11.38 -0.50 35.36
CA ALA A 121 11.60 -0.21 36.78
C ALA A 121 13.08 0.17 36.91
N ALA A 122 13.32 1.36 37.46
CA ALA A 122 14.64 1.83 37.82
C ALA A 122 15.18 1.00 39.00
#